data_AF-A0A951C7B9-F1
#
_entry.id   AF-A0A951C7B9-F1
#
_cell.length_a   1.000
_cell.length_b   1.000
_cell.length_c   1.000
_cell.angle_alpha   90.00
_cell.angle_beta   90.00
_cell.angle_gamma   90.00
#
_symmetry.space_group_name_H-M   'P 1'
#
loop_
_entity.id
_entity.type
_entity.pdbx_description
1 polymer ?
#
loop_
_entity_poly.entity_id
_entity_poly.type
_entity_poly.pdbx_seq_one_letter_code
_entity_poly.pdbx_strand_id
1 'polypeptide(L)'
;KQFEEVFVPGQADPIRIARQSEALYMLQRIRDEAHRFAITYHRQLRAKRMTKSVVDDIPGLGPARRKRLLKEIGGVTAVKKATLEELEALPWLPNTVARAIYQRVHGVA
;
A
#
# COMPACT_ATOMS: atom_id res chain seq x y z
N LYS A 1 17.32 -13.35 16.24
CA LYS A 1 18.46 -12.42 16.39
C LYS A 1 18.90 -12.44 17.85
N GLN A 2 20.16 -12.77 18.12
CA GLN A 2 20.83 -12.63 19.42
C GLN A 2 20.80 -11.16 19.86
N PHE A 3 20.55 -10.94 21.17
CA PHE A 3 20.72 -9.73 22.01
C PHE A 3 20.62 -8.34 21.36
N GLU A 4 19.83 -7.43 21.95
CA GLU A 4 19.80 -6.03 21.50
C GLU A 4 21.04 -5.30 22.00
N GLU A 5 21.90 -4.96 21.05
CA GLU A 5 23.08 -4.16 21.27
C GLU A 5 22.72 -2.67 21.11
N VAL A 6 23.06 -1.87 22.12
CA VAL A 6 22.79 -0.42 22.11
C VAL A 6 24.12 0.30 21.89
N PHE A 7 24.22 1.01 20.77
CA PHE A 7 25.40 1.81 20.44
C PHE A 7 25.14 3.27 20.79
N VAL A 8 26.15 3.92 21.36
CA VAL A 8 26.12 5.35 21.67
C VAL A 8 27.21 6.08 20.87
N PRO A 9 26.98 7.35 20.47
CA PRO A 9 27.97 8.12 19.73
C PRO A 9 29.30 8.20 20.49
N GLY A 10 30.41 7.98 19.78
CA GLY A 10 31.76 8.05 20.35
C GLY A 10 32.23 6.77 21.07
N GLN A 11 31.42 5.71 21.09
CA GLN A 11 31.81 4.42 21.65
C GLN A 11 31.68 3.30 20.62
N ALA A 12 32.75 2.54 20.41
CA ALA A 12 32.78 1.44 19.44
C ALA A 12 32.08 0.19 19.96
N ASP A 13 32.19 -0.07 21.27
CA ASP A 13 31.57 -1.23 21.90
C ASP A 13 30.11 -0.97 22.30
N PRO A 14 29.22 -1.94 22.11
CA PRO A 14 27.83 -1.80 22.50
C PRO A 14 27.62 -1.88 24.00
N ILE A 15 26.68 -1.08 24.51
CA ILE A 15 26.16 -1.19 25.86
C ILE A 15 25.23 -2.41 25.93
N ARG A 16 25.58 -3.36 26.80
CA ARG A 16 24.72 -4.51 27.09
C ARG A 16 23.72 -4.15 28.16
N ILE A 17 22.45 -4.11 27.78
CA ILE A 17 21.35 -3.90 28.71
C ILE A 17 20.81 -5.26 29.17
N ALA A 18 20.53 -5.38 30.47
CA ALA A 18 19.97 -6.60 31.05
C ALA A 18 18.63 -6.96 30.37
N ARG A 19 18.46 -8.24 30.02
CA ARG A 19 17.32 -8.73 29.22
C ARG A 19 15.95 -8.46 29.82
N GLN A 20 15.86 -8.36 31.14
CA GLN A 20 14.62 -8.16 31.89
C GLN A 20 14.45 -6.71 32.38
N SER A 21 15.33 -5.79 31.94
CA SER A 21 15.22 -4.40 32.37
C SER A 21 14.13 -3.65 31.60
N GLU A 22 13.45 -2.75 32.31
CA GLU A 22 12.46 -1.83 31.72
C GLU A 22 13.06 -0.96 30.60
N ALA A 23 14.34 -0.59 30.73
CA ALA A 23 15.05 0.18 29.71
C ALA A 23 15.13 -0.58 28.37
N LEU A 24 15.40 -1.89 28.40
CA LEU A 24 15.44 -2.70 27.18
C LEU A 24 14.04 -2.83 26.56
N TYR A 25 13.01 -3.04 27.39
CA TYR A 25 11.63 -3.11 26.90
C TYR A 25 11.20 -1.80 26.23
N MET A 26 11.61 -0.64 26.77
CA MET A 26 11.31 0.65 26.15
C MET A 26 11.96 0.79 24.76
N LEU A 27 13.24 0.44 24.64
CA LEU A 27 13.95 0.48 23.34
C LEU A 27 13.32 -0.47 22.32
N GLN A 28 12.92 -1.66 22.75
CA GLN A 28 12.19 -2.62 21.94
C GLN A 28 10.91 -2.03 21.38
N ARG A 29 10.09 -1.39 22.23
CA ARG A 29 8.84 -0.77 21.79
C ARG A 29 9.09 0.35 20.78
N ILE A 30 10.10 1.19 20.99
CA ILE A 30 10.46 2.25 20.04
C ILE A 30 10.88 1.65 18.69
N ARG A 31 11.72 0.62 18.70
CA ARG A 31 12.15 -0.06 17.47
C ARG A 31 10.97 -0.70 16.75
N ASP A 32 10.11 -1.40 17.47
CA ASP A 32 8.97 -2.09 16.89
C ASP A 32 7.98 -1.09 16.28
N GLU A 33 7.80 0.07 16.92
CA GLU A 33 6.99 1.16 16.37
C GLU A 33 7.64 1.82 15.14
N ALA A 34 8.96 2.01 15.14
CA ALA A 34 9.69 2.50 13.96
C ALA A 34 9.59 1.52 12.78
N HIS A 35 9.74 0.22 13.03
CA HIS A 35 9.53 -0.83 12.02
C HIS A 35 8.08 -0.85 11.53
N ARG A 36 7.08 -0.81 12.43
CA ARG A 36 5.66 -0.78 12.10
C ARG A 36 5.35 0.44 11.22
N PHE A 37 5.84 1.61 11.58
CA PHE A 37 5.68 2.83 10.81
C PHE A 37 6.31 2.71 9.42
N ALA A 38 7.57 2.29 9.31
CA ALA A 38 8.27 2.14 8.04
C ALA A 38 7.55 1.16 7.10
N ILE A 39 7.15 -0.01 7.61
CA ILE A 39 6.41 -1.03 6.84
C ILE A 39 5.07 -0.46 6.36
N THR A 40 4.32 0.19 7.26
CA THR A 40 3.01 0.75 6.95
C THR A 40 3.13 1.86 5.90
N TYR A 41 4.10 2.77 6.06
CA TYR A 41 4.35 3.86 5.13
C TYR A 41 4.74 3.34 3.74
N HIS A 42 5.66 2.36 3.65
CA HIS A 42 6.02 1.76 2.37
C HIS A 42 4.88 0.96 1.74
N ARG A 43 3.99 0.34 2.53
CA ARG A 43 2.77 -0.28 2.02
C ARG A 43 1.82 0.76 1.44
N GLN A 44 1.62 1.89 2.12
CA GLN A 44 0.82 3.01 1.60
C GLN A 44 1.41 3.59 0.31
N LEU A 45 2.72 3.82 0.26
CA LEU A 45 3.39 4.35 -0.93
C LEU A 45 3.28 3.39 -2.12
N ARG A 46 3.47 2.08 -1.89
CA ARG A 46 3.25 1.05 -2.92
C ARG A 46 1.81 1.03 -3.42
N ALA A 47 0.84 1.07 -2.52
CA ALA A 47 -0.57 1.13 -2.89
C ALA A 47 -0.86 2.35 -3.79
N LYS A 48 -0.36 3.55 -3.41
CA LYS A 48 -0.49 4.77 -4.23
C LYS A 48 0.16 4.63 -5.62
N ARG A 49 1.35 4.04 -5.72
CA ARG A 49 2.03 3.80 -7.00
C ARG A 49 1.28 2.81 -7.89
N MET A 50 0.74 1.74 -7.32
CA MET A 50 -0.08 0.78 -8.08
C MET A 50 -1.35 1.42 -8.62
N THR A 51 -1.98 2.33 -7.87
CA THR A 51 -3.14 3.10 -8.35
C THR A 51 -2.83 3.89 -9.61
N LYS A 52 -1.66 4.53 -9.64
CA LYS A 52 -1.18 5.31 -10.79
C LYS A 52 -0.80 4.45 -12.01
N SER A 53 -0.83 3.12 -11.92
CA SER A 53 -0.34 2.24 -12.99
C SER A 53 -1.43 1.41 -13.68
N VAL A 54 -2.55 1.16 -13.01
CA VAL A 54 -3.51 0.14 -13.45
C VAL A 54 -4.67 0.74 -14.24
N VAL A 55 -5.10 1.95 -13.87
CA VAL A 55 -6.25 2.64 -14.45
C VAL A 55 -5.87 4.02 -14.99
N ASP A 56 -4.57 4.24 -15.17
CA ASP A 56 -4.03 5.43 -15.80
C ASP A 56 -3.99 5.22 -17.32
N ASP A 57 -4.12 6.31 -18.07
CA ASP A 57 -4.06 6.36 -19.54
C ASP A 57 -5.19 5.64 -20.29
N ILE A 58 -6.28 5.25 -19.61
CA ILE A 58 -7.50 4.78 -20.30
C ILE A 58 -8.25 5.98 -20.89
N PRO A 59 -8.43 6.05 -22.23
CA PRO A 59 -9.19 7.12 -22.86
C PRO A 59 -10.61 7.20 -22.28
N GLY A 60 -11.03 8.41 -21.90
CA GLY A 60 -12.36 8.62 -21.27
C GLY A 60 -12.41 8.39 -19.75
N LEU A 61 -11.31 7.93 -19.12
CA LEU A 61 -11.19 7.80 -17.66
C LEU A 61 -10.30 8.91 -17.06
N GLY A 62 -10.89 10.10 -16.92
CA GLY A 62 -10.24 11.23 -16.24
C GLY A 62 -10.07 11.04 -14.72
N PRO A 63 -9.31 11.93 -14.06
CA PRO A 63 -8.93 11.80 -12.64
C PRO A 63 -10.13 11.75 -11.68
N ALA A 64 -11.21 12.50 -11.98
CA ALA A 64 -12.43 12.50 -11.17
C ALA A 64 -13.15 11.14 -11.21
N ARG A 65 -13.33 10.57 -12.41
CA ARG A 65 -13.92 9.24 -12.61
C ARG A 65 -13.06 8.14 -12.03
N ARG A 66 -11.73 8.22 -12.16
CA ARG A 66 -10.79 7.29 -11.53
C ARG A 66 -10.92 7.28 -10.01
N LYS A 67 -10.93 8.45 -9.38
CA LYS A 67 -11.11 8.58 -7.93
C LYS A 67 -12.45 7.99 -7.48
N ARG A 68 -13.52 8.24 -8.25
CA ARG A 68 -14.84 7.67 -7.99
C ARG A 68 -14.87 6.15 -8.11
N LEU A 69 -14.30 5.60 -9.19
CA LEU A 69 -14.17 4.15 -9.39
C LEU A 69 -13.51 3.46 -8.20
N LEU A 70 -12.34 3.98 -7.80
CA LEU A 70 -11.57 3.40 -6.70
C LEU A 70 -12.32 3.52 -5.37
N LYS A 71 -13.12 4.56 -5.17
CA LYS A 71 -13.92 4.74 -3.97
C LYS A 71 -15.10 3.76 -3.93
N GLU A 72 -15.81 3.58 -5.04
CA GLU A 72 -17.01 2.73 -5.11
C GLU A 72 -16.67 1.23 -5.15
N ILE A 73 -15.60 0.83 -5.83
CA ILE A 73 -15.17 -0.58 -5.95
C ILE A 73 -14.30 -1.04 -4.77
N GLY A 74 -13.68 -0.13 -4.01
CA GLY A 74 -12.83 -0.50 -2.86
C GLY A 74 -11.32 -0.56 -3.16
N GLY A 75 -10.88 0.21 -4.14
CA GLY A 75 -9.48 0.44 -4.47
C GLY A 75 -8.95 -0.44 -5.60
N VAL A 76 -7.65 -0.29 -5.89
CA VAL A 76 -7.01 -0.91 -7.07
C VAL A 76 -7.08 -2.41 -7.04
N THR A 77 -6.84 -3.03 -5.88
CA THR A 77 -6.88 -4.48 -5.73
C THR A 77 -8.28 -5.02 -5.98
N ALA A 78 -9.32 -4.27 -5.60
CA ALA A 78 -10.69 -4.65 -5.87
C ALA A 78 -11.02 -4.47 -7.35
N VAL A 79 -10.60 -3.37 -7.98
CA VAL A 79 -10.72 -3.20 -9.45
C VAL A 79 -10.02 -4.32 -10.21
N LYS A 80 -8.89 -4.85 -9.70
CA LYS A 80 -8.21 -6.03 -10.25
C LYS A 80 -8.96 -7.34 -10.15
N LYS A 81 -9.92 -7.42 -9.24
CA LYS A 81 -10.74 -8.61 -9.02
C LYS A 81 -12.15 -8.44 -9.57
N ALA A 82 -12.53 -7.22 -9.92
CA ALA A 82 -13.86 -6.90 -10.37
C ALA A 82 -14.18 -7.59 -11.69
N THR A 83 -15.41 -8.06 -11.82
CA THR A 83 -15.92 -8.61 -13.08
C THR A 83 -16.32 -7.49 -14.03
N LEU A 84 -16.54 -7.81 -15.31
CA LEU A 84 -16.97 -6.81 -16.28
C LEU A 84 -18.36 -6.27 -15.91
N GLU A 85 -19.25 -7.13 -15.44
CA GLU A 85 -20.62 -6.78 -15.04
C GLU A 85 -20.62 -5.80 -13.86
N GLU A 86 -19.73 -5.98 -12.87
CA GLU A 86 -19.58 -5.06 -11.75
C GLU A 86 -19.11 -3.67 -12.20
N LEU A 87 -18.27 -3.59 -13.24
CA LEU A 87 -17.82 -2.33 -13.82
C LEU A 87 -18.90 -1.66 -14.68
N GLU A 88 -19.64 -2.44 -15.47
CA GLU A 88 -20.75 -1.96 -16.31
C GLU A 88 -21.99 -1.57 -15.47
N ALA A 89 -22.14 -2.11 -14.25
CA ALA A 89 -23.20 -1.73 -13.33
C ALA A 89 -23.05 -0.30 -12.76
N LEU A 90 -21.89 0.35 -12.95
CA LEU A 90 -21.66 1.72 -12.49
C LEU A 90 -22.37 2.73 -13.42
N PRO A 91 -23.46 3.39 -12.98
CA PRO A 91 -24.34 4.17 -13.87
C PRO A 91 -23.68 5.41 -14.48
N TRP A 92 -22.57 5.86 -13.89
CA TRP A 92 -21.82 7.04 -14.32
C TRP A 92 -20.62 6.69 -15.21
N LEU A 93 -20.29 5.41 -15.34
CA LEU A 93 -19.15 4.92 -16.10
C LEU A 93 -19.65 4.40 -17.47
N PRO A 94 -19.21 4.99 -18.60
CA PRO A 94 -19.59 4.46 -19.90
C PRO A 94 -19.10 3.02 -20.09
N ASN A 95 -19.92 2.15 -20.68
CA ASN A 95 -19.58 0.73 -20.92
C ASN A 95 -18.27 0.56 -21.71
N THR A 96 -17.98 1.48 -22.63
CA THR A 96 -16.71 1.49 -23.38
C THR A 96 -15.50 1.65 -22.46
N VAL A 97 -15.61 2.50 -21.44
CA VAL A 97 -14.57 2.71 -20.44
C VAL A 97 -14.51 1.53 -19.46
N ALA A 98 -15.65 0.98 -19.04
CA ALA A 98 -15.70 -0.22 -18.19
C ALA A 98 -14.98 -1.42 -18.84
N ARG A 99 -15.24 -1.66 -20.13
CA ARG A 99 -14.55 -2.70 -20.92
C ARG A 99 -13.05 -2.44 -21.04
N ALA A 100 -12.65 -1.21 -21.34
CA ALA A 100 -11.24 -0.85 -21.43
C ALA A 100 -10.51 -1.05 -20.09
N ILE A 101 -11.16 -0.76 -18.97
CA ILE A 101 -10.64 -1.05 -17.62
C ILE A 101 -10.47 -2.57 -17.45
N TYR A 102 -11.51 -3.35 -17.73
CA TYR A 102 -11.47 -4.80 -17.58
C TYR A 102 -10.34 -5.44 -18.41
N GLN A 103 -10.23 -5.05 -19.69
CA GLN A 103 -9.17 -5.52 -20.60
C GLN A 103 -7.77 -5.16 -20.09
N ARG A 104 -7.57 -3.90 -19.68
CA ARG A 104 -6.28 -3.41 -19.19
C ARG A 104 -5.78 -4.19 -17.98
N VAL A 105 -6.72 -4.68 -17.17
CA VAL A 105 -6.45 -5.28 -15.88
C VAL A 105 -6.31 -6.80 -15.96
N HIS A 106 -7.08 -7.45 -16.82
CA HIS A 106 -7.08 -8.91 -17.00
C HIS A 106 -6.27 -9.40 -18.21
N GLY A 107 -5.67 -8.49 -18.98
CA GLY A 107 -4.71 -8.84 -20.04
C GLY A 107 -5.33 -9.59 -21.21
N VAL A 108 -6.61 -9.36 -21.49
CA VAL A 108 -7.22 -9.86 -22.73
C VAL A 108 -6.83 -8.88 -23.83
N ALA A 109 -5.80 -9.27 -24.59
CA ALA A 109 -5.41 -8.63 -25.84
C ALA A 109 -6.54 -8.70 -26.87
#